data_AF-A0A5E7UDY5-F1
#
_entry.id   AF-A0A5E7UDY5-F1
#
_cell.length_a   1.000
_cell.length_b   1.000
_cell.length_c   1.000
_cell.angle_alpha   90.00
_cell.angle_beta   90.00
_cell.angle_gamma   90.00
#
_symmetry.space_group_name_H-M   'P 1'
#
loop_
_entity.id
_entity.type
_entity.pdbx_description
1 polymer ?
#
loop_
_entity_poly.entity_id
_entity_poly.type
_entity_poly.pdbx_seq_one_letter_code
_entity_poly.pdbx_strand_id
1 'polypeptide(L)'
;MALDALPGGDQSVLGALPTELLDCLSRAPRVVLIANNPAITAADFQALNIGVDDVVVSFNTCIKAALLNEHSVNVFVHGYNAPDAYFFGLPYAPPVQRMFEQASERCFSMLVGCAAPMCPLPRVTMYWDRIPLPPLWNYPVDRPGGKRYVGPSTGFNTLVLFDWLRGHVGYTYQLMTLGFSNEAGKLWGGHAWDYERDWLQKSDIIVVPLQPRRWWQKLFRQK
;
A
#
# COMPACT_ATOMS: atom_id res chain seq x y z
N MET A 1 1.90 7.09 -28.11
CA MET A 1 2.34 5.70 -27.90
C MET A 1 1.12 4.90 -27.52
N ALA A 2 0.90 3.74 -28.10
CA ALA A 2 -0.18 2.85 -27.69
C ALA A 2 0.16 2.33 -26.28
N LEU A 3 -0.80 2.39 -25.35
CA LEU A 3 -0.56 2.22 -23.90
C LEU A 3 -0.18 0.76 -23.55
N ASP A 4 -0.67 -0.18 -24.34
CA ASP A 4 -0.34 -1.60 -24.35
C ASP A 4 1.13 -1.90 -24.68
N ALA A 5 1.83 -1.00 -25.36
CA ALA A 5 3.24 -1.18 -25.71
C ALA A 5 4.23 -0.85 -24.57
N LEU A 6 3.75 -0.33 -23.44
CA LEU A 6 4.57 -0.04 -22.26
C LEU A 6 4.61 -1.27 -21.33
N PRO A 7 5.70 -1.52 -20.58
CA PRO A 7 5.77 -2.63 -19.62
C PRO A 7 4.60 -2.61 -18.63
N GLY A 8 3.80 -3.69 -18.60
CA GLY A 8 2.60 -3.81 -17.77
C GLY A 8 1.32 -3.23 -18.39
N GLY A 9 1.38 -2.60 -19.56
CA GLY A 9 0.22 -2.00 -20.24
C GLY A 9 -0.83 -2.98 -20.73
N ASP A 10 -0.42 -4.22 -20.98
CA ASP A 10 -1.26 -5.34 -21.35
C ASP A 10 -1.63 -6.25 -20.15
N GLN A 11 -1.11 -5.95 -18.96
CA GLN A 11 -1.35 -6.75 -17.77
C GLN A 11 -2.83 -6.66 -17.35
N SER A 12 -3.47 -7.81 -17.15
CA SER A 12 -4.79 -7.85 -16.51
C SER A 12 -4.69 -7.39 -15.06
N VAL A 13 -5.39 -6.31 -14.71
CA VAL A 13 -5.42 -5.78 -13.33
C VAL A 13 -6.02 -6.82 -12.37
N LEU A 14 -7.24 -7.29 -12.65
CA LEU A 14 -7.89 -8.32 -11.83
C LEU A 14 -7.15 -9.65 -11.88
N GLY A 15 -6.64 -10.03 -13.06
CA GLY A 15 -5.97 -11.32 -13.25
C GLY A 15 -4.63 -11.43 -12.52
N ALA A 16 -4.04 -10.33 -12.06
CA ALA A 16 -2.82 -10.33 -11.25
C ALA A 16 -3.08 -10.65 -9.77
N LEU A 17 -4.31 -10.48 -9.28
CA LEU A 17 -4.69 -10.74 -7.89
C LEU A 17 -5.06 -12.23 -7.71
N PRO A 18 -4.52 -12.90 -6.67
CA PRO A 18 -4.97 -14.24 -6.30
C PRO A 18 -6.46 -14.27 -5.97
N THR A 19 -7.15 -15.34 -6.37
CA THR A 19 -8.59 -15.53 -6.11
C THR A 19 -8.93 -15.41 -4.63
N GLU A 20 -8.08 -15.93 -3.75
CA GLU A 20 -8.30 -15.89 -2.30
C GLU A 20 -8.27 -14.44 -1.77
N LEU A 21 -7.42 -13.59 -2.34
CA LEU A 21 -7.38 -12.17 -1.99
C LEU A 21 -8.62 -11.44 -2.55
N LEU A 22 -9.03 -11.74 -3.78
CA LEU A 22 -10.27 -11.20 -4.36
C LEU A 22 -11.50 -11.56 -3.52
N ASP A 23 -11.55 -12.80 -3.02
CA ASP A 23 -12.60 -13.29 -2.13
C ASP A 23 -12.60 -12.59 -0.77
N CYS A 24 -11.41 -12.36 -0.19
CA CYS A 24 -11.29 -11.56 1.03
C CYS A 24 -11.77 -10.11 0.80
N LEU A 25 -11.36 -9.48 -0.30
CA LEU A 25 -11.71 -8.10 -0.63
C LEU A 25 -13.22 -7.94 -0.91
N SER A 26 -13.89 -8.92 -1.52
CA SER A 26 -15.33 -8.85 -1.79
C SER A 26 -16.19 -8.92 -0.52
N ARG A 27 -15.69 -9.61 0.52
CA ARG A 27 -16.35 -9.73 1.83
C ARG A 27 -15.94 -8.67 2.84
N ALA A 28 -14.86 -7.93 2.56
CA ALA A 28 -14.32 -6.97 3.50
C ALA A 28 -15.31 -5.82 3.76
N PRO A 29 -15.57 -5.45 5.02
CA PRO A 29 -16.28 -4.21 5.32
C PRO A 29 -15.38 -3.00 5.13
N ARG A 30 -14.07 -3.14 5.42
CA ARG A 30 -13.07 -2.08 5.27
C ARG A 30 -11.76 -2.61 4.71
N VAL A 31 -11.11 -1.76 3.92
CA VAL A 31 -9.71 -1.90 3.52
C VAL A 31 -8.96 -0.72 4.11
N VAL A 32 -8.01 -0.98 5.01
CA VAL A 32 -7.29 0.03 5.78
C VAL A 32 -5.82 0.03 5.39
N LEU A 33 -5.37 1.10 4.75
CA LEU A 33 -3.98 1.28 4.36
C LEU A 33 -3.23 2.00 5.49
N ILE A 34 -2.22 1.33 6.03
CA ILE A 34 -1.44 1.83 7.15
C ILE A 34 -0.09 2.31 6.64
N ALA A 35 0.11 3.63 6.63
CA ALA A 35 1.38 4.21 6.22
C ALA A 35 2.52 3.74 7.13
N ASN A 36 3.75 3.77 6.60
CA ASN A 36 4.97 3.65 7.41
C ASN A 36 5.25 4.93 8.21
N ASN A 37 4.22 5.53 8.81
CA ASN A 37 4.32 6.77 9.54
C ASN A 37 4.75 6.50 11.00
N PRO A 38 5.91 7.02 11.46
CA PRO A 38 6.37 6.83 12.83
C PRO A 38 5.47 7.52 13.87
N ALA A 39 4.55 8.40 13.47
CA ALA A 39 3.55 9.00 14.34
C ALA A 39 2.45 8.00 14.75
N ILE A 40 2.20 6.95 13.96
CA ILE A 40 1.22 5.90 14.29
C ILE A 40 1.72 5.09 15.51
N THR A 41 0.81 4.86 16.45
CA THR A 41 1.00 4.17 17.73
C THR A 41 0.00 3.02 17.90
N ALA A 42 0.16 2.22 18.95
CA ALA A 42 -0.81 1.16 19.29
C ALA A 42 -2.21 1.71 19.58
N ALA A 43 -2.33 2.94 20.11
CA ALA A 43 -3.63 3.56 20.36
C ALA A 43 -4.40 3.82 19.05
N ASP A 44 -3.71 4.13 17.96
CA ASP A 44 -4.33 4.29 16.65
C ASP A 44 -4.92 2.96 16.15
N PHE A 45 -4.19 1.86 16.33
CA PHE A 45 -4.65 0.52 15.99
C PHE A 45 -5.85 0.08 16.83
N GLN A 46 -5.81 0.37 18.14
CA GLN A 46 -6.94 0.10 19.03
C GLN A 46 -8.18 0.91 18.62
N ALA A 47 -8.00 2.19 18.30
CA ALA A 47 -9.09 3.06 17.86
C ALA A 47 -9.71 2.63 16.52
N LEU A 48 -8.91 2.06 15.61
CA LEU A 48 -9.42 1.47 14.36
C LEU A 48 -10.36 0.28 14.61
N ASN A 49 -10.19 -0.41 15.75
CA ASN A 49 -10.96 -1.60 16.10
C ASN A 49 -11.04 -2.60 14.94
N ILE A 50 -9.87 -3.03 14.45
CA ILE A 50 -9.74 -3.93 13.30
C ILE A 50 -10.42 -5.27 13.62
N GLY A 51 -11.44 -5.59 12.82
CA GLY A 51 -12.18 -6.84 12.84
C GLY A 51 -11.55 -7.92 11.98
N VAL A 52 -12.13 -9.11 12.09
CA VAL A 52 -11.64 -10.34 11.43
C VAL A 52 -11.66 -10.23 9.90
N ASP A 53 -12.69 -9.61 9.32
CA ASP A 53 -12.85 -9.51 7.86
C ASP A 53 -12.31 -8.20 7.27
N ASP A 54 -11.77 -7.31 8.12
CA ASP A 54 -11.06 -6.14 7.60
C ASP A 54 -9.77 -6.59 6.90
N VAL A 55 -9.47 -5.89 5.81
CA VAL A 55 -8.21 -6.03 5.10
C VAL A 55 -7.28 -4.91 5.52
N VAL A 56 -6.16 -5.26 6.13
CA VAL A 56 -5.15 -4.33 6.61
C VAL A 56 -3.92 -4.40 5.70
N VAL A 57 -3.52 -3.25 5.18
CA VAL A 57 -2.45 -3.13 4.20
C VAL A 57 -1.24 -2.45 4.83
N SER A 58 -0.08 -3.09 4.75
CA SER A 58 1.21 -2.58 5.25
C SER A 58 2.24 -2.50 4.12
N PHE A 59 3.19 -1.57 4.21
CA PHE A 59 4.08 -1.24 3.09
C PHE A 59 5.54 -1.53 3.39
N ASN A 60 6.28 -1.95 2.36
CA ASN A 60 7.74 -2.09 2.32
C ASN A 60 8.26 -2.87 3.52
N THR A 61 9.05 -2.25 4.40
CA THR A 61 9.59 -2.87 5.61
C THR A 61 8.55 -3.20 6.68
N CYS A 62 7.28 -2.83 6.45
CA CYS A 62 6.13 -3.16 7.29
C CYS A 62 6.40 -2.85 8.77
N ILE A 63 6.88 -1.63 9.06
CA ILE A 63 7.34 -1.24 10.41
C ILE A 63 6.25 -1.31 11.49
N LYS A 64 4.98 -1.47 11.08
CA LYS A 64 3.83 -1.63 11.97
C LYS A 64 3.36 -3.08 12.12
N ALA A 65 4.08 -4.04 11.55
CA ALA A 65 3.70 -5.46 11.57
C ALA A 65 3.47 -6.01 12.99
N ALA A 66 4.21 -5.54 13.99
CA ALA A 66 4.03 -5.95 15.38
C ALA A 66 2.73 -5.44 16.04
N LEU A 67 1.97 -4.56 15.36
CA LEU A 67 0.68 -4.05 15.81
C LEU A 67 -0.49 -4.66 15.02
N LEU A 68 -0.20 -5.51 14.04
CA LEU A 68 -1.22 -6.19 13.23
C LEU A 68 -1.88 -7.33 14.02
N ASN A 69 -3.04 -7.74 13.53
CA ASN A 69 -3.86 -8.80 14.12
C ASN A 69 -3.88 -10.00 13.16
N GLU A 70 -3.46 -11.17 13.63
CA GLU A 70 -3.44 -12.43 12.87
C GLU A 70 -4.84 -12.90 12.43
N HIS A 71 -5.90 -12.43 13.09
CA HIS A 71 -7.27 -12.75 12.71
C HIS A 71 -7.79 -11.89 11.55
N SER A 72 -7.19 -10.73 11.30
CA SER A 72 -7.55 -9.89 10.14
C SER A 72 -6.91 -10.40 8.85
N VAL A 73 -7.38 -9.94 7.69
CA VAL A 73 -6.70 -10.19 6.43
C VAL A 73 -5.55 -9.19 6.28
N ASN A 74 -4.32 -9.65 6.11
CA ASN A 74 -3.13 -8.81 6.07
C ASN A 74 -2.48 -8.85 4.68
N VAL A 75 -2.33 -7.70 4.05
CA VAL A 75 -1.67 -7.54 2.75
C VAL A 75 -0.37 -6.76 2.94
N PHE A 76 0.75 -7.42 2.66
CA PHE A 76 2.09 -6.83 2.72
C PHE A 76 2.53 -6.41 1.32
N VAL A 77 2.66 -5.11 1.08
CA VAL A 77 2.95 -4.56 -0.24
C VAL A 77 4.39 -4.09 -0.31
N HIS A 78 5.13 -4.55 -1.31
CA HIS A 78 6.54 -4.26 -1.48
C HIS A 78 6.78 -3.53 -2.79
N GLY A 79 7.35 -2.32 -2.71
CA GLY A 79 7.81 -1.59 -3.89
C GLY A 79 9.13 -2.16 -4.41
N TYR A 80 9.27 -2.21 -5.73
CA TYR A 80 10.51 -2.59 -6.38
C TYR A 80 11.52 -1.43 -6.39
N ASN A 81 12.78 -1.73 -6.08
CA ASN A 81 13.90 -0.83 -6.26
C ASN A 81 14.65 -1.21 -7.54
N ALA A 82 14.34 -0.54 -8.64
CA ALA A 82 14.87 -0.87 -9.96
C ALA A 82 16.41 -0.86 -10.07
N PRO A 83 17.14 0.13 -9.52
CA PRO A 83 18.61 0.15 -9.59
C PRO A 83 19.30 -1.08 -9.01
N ASP A 84 18.77 -1.62 -7.91
CA ASP A 84 19.41 -2.70 -7.14
C ASP A 84 18.64 -4.03 -7.23
N ALA A 85 17.58 -4.07 -8.05
CA ALA A 85 16.76 -5.24 -8.34
C ALA A 85 16.23 -6.02 -7.11
N TYR A 86 15.76 -5.31 -6.07
CA TYR A 86 15.14 -5.93 -4.89
C TYR A 86 13.79 -5.30 -4.53
N PHE A 87 13.03 -5.96 -3.67
CA PHE A 87 11.79 -5.45 -3.10
C PHE A 87 11.99 -4.97 -1.67
N PHE A 88 11.54 -3.76 -1.36
CA PHE A 88 11.69 -3.21 -0.02
C PHE A 88 10.96 -4.07 1.02
N GLY A 89 11.66 -4.45 2.09
CA GLY A 89 11.10 -5.28 3.16
C GLY A 89 11.11 -6.78 2.86
N LEU A 90 11.73 -7.21 1.75
CA LEU A 90 12.10 -8.60 1.52
C LEU A 90 13.63 -8.79 1.74
N PRO A 91 14.06 -9.89 2.38
CA PRO A 91 13.23 -10.90 3.05
C PRO A 91 12.47 -10.31 4.25
N TYR A 92 11.36 -10.95 4.63
CA TYR A 92 10.51 -10.47 5.71
C TYR A 92 11.25 -10.30 7.03
N ALA A 93 10.95 -9.20 7.73
CA ALA A 93 11.33 -9.06 9.12
C ALA A 93 10.57 -10.06 10.01
N PRO A 94 11.12 -10.44 11.19
CA PRO A 94 10.52 -11.46 12.06
C PRO A 94 9.03 -11.24 12.41
N PRO A 95 8.52 -10.00 12.62
CA PRO A 95 7.10 -9.80 12.86
C PRO A 95 6.20 -10.22 11.67
N VAL A 96 6.64 -9.99 10.43
CA VAL A 96 5.89 -10.40 9.23
C VAL A 96 6.00 -11.90 9.02
N GLN A 97 7.19 -12.48 9.23
CA GLN A 97 7.37 -13.94 9.17
C GLN A 97 6.40 -14.68 10.10
N ARG A 98 6.30 -14.24 11.36
CA ARG A 98 5.37 -14.80 12.34
C ARG A 98 3.91 -14.74 11.90
N MET A 99 3.50 -13.65 11.24
CA MET A 99 2.14 -13.53 10.70
C MET A 99 1.86 -14.61 9.64
N PHE A 100 2.80 -14.85 8.72
CA PHE A 100 2.67 -15.92 7.74
C PHE A 100 2.70 -17.32 8.36
N GLU A 101 3.49 -17.52 9.43
CA GLU A 101 3.54 -18.79 10.16
C GLU A 101 2.23 -19.08 10.93
N GLN A 102 1.60 -18.05 11.49
CA GLN A 102 0.41 -18.17 12.33
C GLN A 102 -0.91 -18.14 11.53
N ALA A 103 -0.94 -17.39 10.43
CA ALA A 103 -2.16 -17.10 9.68
C ALA A 103 -1.89 -17.05 8.16
N SER A 104 -1.23 -18.08 7.61
CA SER A 104 -0.88 -18.15 6.18
C SER A 104 -2.05 -17.86 5.26
N GLU A 105 -3.23 -18.39 5.55
CA GLU A 105 -4.45 -18.24 4.74
C GLU A 105 -5.03 -16.81 4.73
N ARG A 106 -4.63 -15.97 5.69
CA ARG A 106 -5.07 -14.58 5.79
C ARG A 106 -3.96 -13.57 5.48
N CYS A 107 -2.78 -14.05 5.09
CA CYS A 107 -1.64 -13.21 4.75
C CYS A 107 -1.36 -13.29 3.24
N PHE A 108 -1.20 -12.12 2.63
CA PHE A 108 -0.94 -11.97 1.20
C PHE A 108 0.22 -11.03 0.96
N SER A 109 0.94 -11.27 -0.13
CA SER A 109 2.03 -10.40 -0.57
C SER A 109 1.67 -9.78 -1.91
N MET A 110 1.96 -8.50 -2.05
CA MET A 110 1.81 -7.78 -3.30
C MET A 110 3.11 -7.09 -3.67
N LEU A 111 3.59 -7.35 -4.87
CA LEU A 111 4.80 -6.77 -5.44
C LEU A 111 4.37 -5.73 -6.48
N VAL A 112 4.84 -4.48 -6.35
CA VAL A 112 4.46 -3.39 -7.26
C VAL A 112 5.68 -2.71 -7.86
N GLY A 113 5.53 -2.22 -9.10
CA GLY A 113 6.59 -1.53 -9.82
C GLY A 113 7.66 -2.47 -10.37
N CYS A 114 7.34 -3.75 -10.56
CA CYS A 114 8.31 -4.72 -11.05
C CYS A 114 8.77 -4.36 -12.48
N ALA A 115 10.03 -3.97 -12.63
CA ALA A 115 10.60 -3.57 -13.92
C ALA A 115 11.46 -4.68 -14.57
N ALA A 116 11.51 -5.87 -13.97
CA ALA A 116 12.28 -7.01 -14.45
C ALA A 116 11.39 -8.26 -14.58
N PRO A 117 11.56 -9.10 -15.61
CA PRO A 117 10.80 -10.34 -15.72
C PRO A 117 10.99 -11.22 -14.47
N MET A 118 9.88 -11.70 -13.91
CA MET A 118 9.87 -12.62 -12.78
C MET A 118 8.88 -13.75 -13.02
N CYS A 119 9.21 -14.92 -12.48
CA CYS A 119 8.28 -16.04 -12.46
C CYS A 119 7.10 -15.72 -11.52
N PRO A 120 5.86 -16.09 -11.89
CA PRO A 120 4.74 -15.96 -10.98
C PRO A 120 4.97 -16.82 -9.73
N LEU A 121 4.61 -16.28 -8.58
CA LEU A 121 4.65 -16.99 -7.30
C LEU A 121 3.22 -17.25 -6.83
N PRO A 122 2.93 -18.45 -6.27
CA PRO A 122 1.59 -18.76 -5.78
C PRO A 122 1.21 -17.79 -4.66
N ARG A 123 -0.03 -17.30 -4.69
CA ARG A 123 -0.61 -16.39 -3.67
C ARG A 123 0.14 -15.07 -3.49
N VAL A 124 0.98 -14.69 -4.47
CA VAL A 124 1.63 -13.39 -4.54
C VAL A 124 1.04 -12.62 -5.70
N THR A 125 0.52 -11.43 -5.41
CA THR A 125 0.13 -10.47 -6.44
C THR A 125 1.38 -9.82 -7.01
N MET A 126 1.51 -9.73 -8.33
CA MET A 126 2.65 -9.08 -8.96
C MET A 126 2.18 -8.11 -10.03
N TYR A 127 2.47 -6.83 -9.83
CA TYR A 127 2.25 -5.78 -10.81
C TYR A 127 3.57 -5.29 -11.39
N TRP A 128 3.59 -5.20 -12.71
CA TRP A 128 4.72 -4.66 -13.47
C TRP A 128 4.78 -3.13 -13.29
N ASP A 129 5.86 -2.52 -13.80
CA ASP A 129 6.24 -1.10 -13.67
C ASP A 129 5.06 -0.15 -13.38
N ARG A 130 4.08 -0.09 -14.30
CA ARG A 130 2.81 0.61 -14.04
C ARG A 130 1.63 -0.35 -14.14
N ILE A 131 0.75 -0.30 -13.13
CA ILE A 131 -0.58 -0.93 -13.18
C ILE A 131 -1.44 -0.13 -14.17
N PRO A 132 -2.15 -0.76 -15.13
CA PRO A 132 -2.92 -0.09 -16.19
C PRO A 132 -4.19 0.61 -15.70
N LEU A 133 -3.99 1.59 -14.81
CA LEU A 133 -5.01 2.43 -14.21
C LEU A 133 -4.72 3.91 -14.49
N PRO A 134 -5.73 4.73 -14.86
CA PRO A 134 -5.51 6.10 -15.32
C PRO A 134 -4.68 6.99 -14.37
N PRO A 135 -4.86 6.95 -13.03
CA PRO A 135 -4.03 7.80 -12.14
C PRO A 135 -2.55 7.42 -12.13
N LEU A 136 -2.21 6.16 -12.42
CA LEU A 136 -0.83 5.66 -12.47
C LEU A 136 -0.20 5.87 -13.85
N TRP A 137 -1.01 5.76 -14.92
CA TRP A 137 -0.55 6.07 -16.27
C TRP A 137 -0.26 7.56 -16.46
N ASN A 138 -1.13 8.41 -15.92
CA ASN A 138 -0.99 9.87 -15.99
C ASN A 138 -0.06 10.43 -14.90
N TYR A 139 0.68 9.56 -14.19
CA TYR A 139 1.59 9.99 -13.14
C TYR A 139 2.72 10.86 -13.72
N PRO A 140 2.98 12.06 -13.12
CA PRO A 140 4.02 12.96 -13.60
C PRO A 140 5.40 12.30 -13.69
N VAL A 141 6.06 12.45 -14.83
CA VAL A 141 7.40 11.88 -15.07
C VAL A 141 8.50 12.83 -14.62
N ASP A 142 8.36 14.11 -14.93
CA ASP A 142 9.39 15.13 -14.69
C ASP A 142 8.99 16.11 -13.58
N ARG A 143 9.97 16.46 -12.73
CA ARG A 143 9.85 17.52 -11.73
C ARG A 143 9.95 18.90 -12.39
N PRO A 144 9.45 19.96 -11.73
CA PRO A 144 9.88 21.33 -12.03
C PRO A 144 11.41 21.41 -11.97
N GLY A 145 12.06 21.63 -13.11
CA GLY A 145 13.53 21.60 -13.27
C GLY A 145 14.10 20.39 -14.01
N GLY A 146 13.26 19.50 -14.57
CA GLY A 146 13.68 18.48 -15.53
C GLY A 146 14.28 17.19 -14.95
N LYS A 147 14.41 17.06 -13.63
CA LYS A 147 14.78 15.80 -12.98
C LYS A 147 13.56 14.87 -12.91
N ARG A 148 13.73 13.59 -13.23
CA ARG A 148 12.64 12.61 -13.15
C ARG A 148 12.18 12.31 -11.71
N TYR A 149 10.89 12.04 -11.55
CA TYR A 149 10.37 11.34 -10.38
C TYR A 149 10.79 9.87 -10.44
N VAL A 150 10.86 9.23 -9.27
CA VAL A 150 11.20 7.80 -9.14
C VAL A 150 9.98 6.89 -9.40
N GLY A 151 8.87 7.46 -9.85
CA GLY A 151 7.59 6.78 -10.06
C GLY A 151 6.61 6.96 -8.89
N PRO A 152 5.42 6.35 -8.98
CA PRO A 152 4.42 6.35 -7.92
C PRO A 152 4.93 5.66 -6.64
N SER A 153 4.55 6.17 -5.48
CA SER A 153 4.88 5.52 -4.21
C SER A 153 4.19 4.14 -4.09
N THR A 154 4.75 3.22 -3.31
CA THR A 154 4.11 1.91 -3.03
C THR A 154 2.69 2.09 -2.49
N GLY A 155 2.51 3.08 -1.62
CA GLY A 155 1.21 3.44 -1.05
C GLY A 155 0.24 3.92 -2.12
N PHE A 156 0.68 4.79 -3.04
CA PHE A 156 -0.18 5.32 -4.10
C PHE A 156 -0.59 4.27 -5.13
N ASN A 157 0.31 3.38 -5.54
CA ASN A 157 -0.04 2.23 -6.38
C ASN A 157 -1.19 1.42 -5.77
N THR A 158 -1.10 1.16 -4.47
CA THR A 158 -2.08 0.34 -3.74
C THR A 158 -3.40 1.08 -3.52
N LEU A 159 -3.33 2.39 -3.22
CA LEU A 159 -4.50 3.24 -3.12
C LEU A 159 -5.30 3.20 -4.41
N VAL A 160 -4.67 3.52 -5.54
CA VAL A 160 -5.33 3.56 -6.84
C VAL A 160 -5.90 2.19 -7.22
N LEU A 161 -5.19 1.10 -6.92
CA LEU A 161 -5.66 -0.25 -7.20
C LEU A 161 -6.95 -0.60 -6.43
N PHE A 162 -6.94 -0.43 -5.10
CA PHE A 162 -8.12 -0.75 -4.29
C PHE A 162 -9.26 0.25 -4.51
N ASP A 163 -8.93 1.50 -4.82
CA ASP A 163 -9.91 2.50 -5.24
C ASP A 163 -10.63 2.14 -6.54
N TRP A 164 -9.88 1.61 -7.51
CA TRP A 164 -10.45 1.11 -8.75
C TRP A 164 -11.27 -0.16 -8.51
N LEU A 165 -10.80 -1.06 -7.65
CA LEU A 165 -11.48 -2.33 -7.36
C LEU A 165 -12.85 -2.11 -6.68
N ARG A 166 -12.99 -1.17 -5.74
CA ARG A 166 -14.30 -0.84 -5.15
C ARG A 166 -15.32 -0.26 -6.13
N GLY A 167 -14.87 0.15 -7.33
CA GLY A 167 -15.77 0.54 -8.43
C GLY A 167 -16.39 -0.65 -9.18
N HIS A 168 -15.97 -1.88 -8.88
CA HIS A 168 -16.44 -3.10 -9.53
C HIS A 168 -17.58 -3.76 -8.73
N VAL A 169 -18.50 -4.41 -9.45
CA VAL A 169 -19.58 -5.20 -8.83
C VAL A 169 -18.97 -6.28 -7.92
N GLY A 170 -19.48 -6.36 -6.68
CA GLY A 170 -19.01 -7.33 -5.69
C GLY A 170 -18.00 -6.79 -4.68
N TYR A 171 -17.57 -5.52 -4.81
CA TYR A 171 -16.66 -4.88 -3.86
C TYR A 171 -17.32 -3.63 -3.26
N THR A 172 -17.64 -3.66 -1.96
CA THR A 172 -18.40 -2.59 -1.29
C THR A 172 -17.71 -2.07 -0.03
N TYR A 173 -16.42 -2.39 0.17
CA TYR A 173 -15.69 -1.95 1.34
C TYR A 173 -15.51 -0.43 1.38
N GLN A 174 -15.38 0.08 2.60
CA GLN A 174 -14.83 1.42 2.81
C GLN A 174 -13.32 1.38 2.65
N LEU A 175 -12.77 2.25 1.80
CA LEU A 175 -11.32 2.42 1.67
C LEU A 175 -10.85 3.51 2.63
N MET A 176 -9.90 3.16 3.50
CA MET A 176 -9.43 4.03 4.58
C MET A 176 -7.90 4.15 4.57
N THR A 177 -7.39 5.30 5.03
CA THR A 177 -5.95 5.52 5.21
C THR A 177 -5.64 5.95 6.64
N LEU A 178 -4.60 5.36 7.23
CA LEU A 178 -4.04 5.78 8.52
C LEU A 178 -2.62 6.31 8.32
N GLY A 179 -2.38 7.55 8.76
CA GLY A 179 -1.04 8.16 8.76
C GLY A 179 -0.52 8.57 7.38
N PHE A 180 -1.36 8.64 6.35
CA PHE A 180 -1.08 9.33 5.08
C PHE A 180 -1.18 10.86 5.25
N SER A 181 -0.50 11.40 6.27
CA SER A 181 -0.53 12.81 6.66
C SER A 181 0.86 13.46 6.54
N ASN A 182 0.90 14.78 6.59
CA ASN A 182 2.16 15.55 6.59
C ASN A 182 2.88 15.53 7.96
N GLU A 183 2.33 14.85 8.98
CA GLU A 183 2.73 14.99 10.38
C GLU A 183 3.96 14.16 10.79
N ALA A 184 4.48 13.34 9.87
CA ALA A 184 5.82 12.79 9.98
C ALA A 184 6.50 12.95 8.62
N GLY A 185 7.74 13.44 8.64
CA GLY A 185 8.48 13.85 7.45
C GLY A 185 8.43 12.82 6.31
N LYS A 186 8.56 13.34 5.08
CA LYS A 186 8.70 12.54 3.85
C LYS A 186 9.85 11.54 4.05
N LEU A 187 9.54 10.30 4.41
CA LEU A 187 10.57 9.26 4.61
C LEU A 187 11.33 9.01 3.30
N TRP A 188 10.71 9.31 2.15
CA TRP A 188 11.30 9.14 0.83
C TRP A 188 10.99 10.35 -0.04
N GLY A 189 12.04 11.05 -0.48
CA GLY A 189 11.95 12.11 -1.48
C GLY A 189 11.98 11.51 -2.88
N GLY A 190 11.25 12.12 -3.82
CA GLY A 190 11.37 11.77 -5.24
C GLY A 190 10.14 11.19 -5.91
N HIS A 191 9.04 11.04 -5.17
CA HIS A 191 7.70 10.86 -5.71
C HIS A 191 7.04 12.23 -6.00
N ALA A 192 6.05 12.25 -6.90
CA ALA A 192 5.20 13.39 -7.18
C ALA A 192 4.15 13.57 -6.07
N TRP A 193 4.62 13.88 -4.86
CA TRP A 193 3.79 13.98 -3.66
C TRP A 193 2.61 14.95 -3.81
N ASP A 194 2.76 16.04 -4.56
CA ASP A 194 1.66 16.98 -4.78
C ASP A 194 0.55 16.34 -5.61
N TYR A 195 0.89 15.56 -6.64
CA TYR A 195 -0.05 14.80 -7.43
C TYR A 195 -0.75 13.70 -6.61
N GLU A 196 0.02 12.90 -5.86
CA GLU A 196 -0.56 11.82 -5.03
C GLU A 196 -1.53 12.37 -3.97
N ARG A 197 -1.19 13.51 -3.37
CA ARG A 197 -2.02 14.16 -2.35
C ARG A 197 -3.25 14.84 -2.95
N ASP A 198 -3.10 15.53 -4.08
CA ASP A 198 -4.24 16.12 -4.78
C ASP A 198 -5.24 15.05 -5.21
N TRP A 199 -4.75 13.91 -5.72
CA TRP A 199 -5.60 12.76 -6.04
C TRP A 199 -6.33 12.23 -4.80
N LEU A 200 -5.61 12.01 -3.69
CA LEU A 200 -6.22 11.52 -2.44
C LEU A 200 -7.26 12.51 -1.89
N GLN A 201 -7.00 13.82 -1.95
CA GLN A 201 -7.93 14.86 -1.51
C GLN A 201 -9.21 14.95 -2.34
N LYS A 202 -9.14 14.58 -3.63
CA LYS A 202 -10.29 14.55 -4.54
C LYS A 202 -11.05 13.22 -4.53
N SER A 203 -10.49 12.20 -3.88
CA SER A 203 -11.15 10.92 -3.67
C SER A 203 -12.13 10.99 -2.48
N ASP A 204 -13.04 10.03 -2.41
CA ASP A 204 -13.93 9.76 -1.26
C ASP A 204 -13.31 8.76 -0.26
N ILE A 205 -11.98 8.56 -0.31
CA ILE A 205 -11.23 7.72 0.63
C ILE A 205 -11.23 8.35 2.02
N ILE A 206 -11.53 7.55 3.03
CA ILE A 206 -11.64 8.01 4.42
C ILE A 206 -10.22 8.16 5.01
N VAL A 207 -9.82 9.39 5.29
CA VAL A 207 -8.56 9.67 6.01
C VAL A 207 -8.82 9.58 7.52
N VAL A 208 -8.27 8.56 8.17
CA VAL A 208 -8.39 8.36 9.61
C VAL A 208 -7.39 9.26 10.34
N PRO A 209 -7.85 10.18 11.20
CA PRO A 209 -6.97 11.03 11.97
C PRO A 209 -6.18 10.19 13.00
N LEU A 210 -4.92 10.57 13.22
CA LEU A 210 -4.12 9.99 14.29
C LEU A 210 -4.67 10.39 15.66
N GLN A 211 -4.57 9.49 16.62
CA GLN A 211 -4.94 9.73 18.00
C GLN A 211 -4.09 10.87 18.58
N PRO A 212 -4.70 11.82 19.29
CA PRO A 212 -4.00 12.97 19.82
C PRO A 212 -2.95 12.52 20.83
N ARG A 213 -1.70 12.93 20.58
CA ARG A 213 -0.59 12.68 21.49
C ARG A 213 -0.64 13.62 22.67
N ARG A 214 -0.47 13.09 23.88
CA ARG A 214 -0.32 13.91 25.08
C ARG A 214 0.93 14.78 24.97
N TRP A 215 0.87 16.01 25.46
CA TRP A 215 1.91 17.04 25.32
C TRP A 215 3.31 16.56 25.78
N TRP A 216 3.39 15.76 26.84
CA TRP A 216 4.64 15.21 27.36
C TRP A 216 5.29 14.16 26.42
N GLN A 217 4.51 13.39 25.66
CA GLN A 217 5.04 12.44 24.68
C GLN A 217 5.70 13.15 23.47
N LYS A 218 5.37 14.42 23.21
CA LYS A 218 6.03 15.24 22.20
C LYS A 218 7.41 15.72 22.65
N LEU A 219 7.60 15.95 23.96
CA LEU A 219 8.85 16.46 24.53
C LEU A 219 9.97 15.41 24.56
N PHE A 220 9.65 14.12 24.77
CA PHE A 220 10.66 13.06 24.86
C PHE A 220 11.11 12.48 23.50
N ARG A 221 10.64 13.02 22.37
CA ARG A 221 10.93 12.50 21.02
C ARG A 221 11.98 13.29 20.23
N GLN A 222 12.61 14.30 20.83
CA GLN A 222 13.84 14.88 20.29
C GLN A 222 15.04 13.99 20.67
N LYS A 223 15.20 12.85 19.99
CA LYS A 223 16.48 12.17 19.79
C LYS A 223 16.42 11.39 18.47
#